data_AF-A0A926N888-F1
#
_entry.id   AF-A0A926N888-F1
#
_cell.length_a   1.000
_cell.length_b   1.000
_cell.length_c   1.000
_cell.angle_alpha   90.00
_cell.angle_beta   90.00
_cell.angle_gamma   90.00
#
_symmetry.space_group_name_H-M   'P 1'
#
loop_
_entity.id
_entity.type
_entity.pdbx_description
1 polymer ?
#
loop_
_entity_poly.entity_id
_entity_poly.type
_entity_poly.pdbx_seq_one_letter_code
_entity_poly.pdbx_strand_id
1 'polypeptide(L)'
;MDFNDSVEAIDFDELISQSLMIKDNLLIQMEECRVEFKNSSKEFIISFFNQNAVKIITDNIELSNNVGSEGLQLLKNDITNLINNIDPVIENKFNVSALWWHLEENDYSYFAETSLPYHLDKEFRYIFGMLGEIMSSQGYIVTKPTTMPIGYNTEDDIVWAELEDGLLWVPIYLGEIQYNKELLSIISKYNSLLEEAKSRITEIDRLHLEKEKEEIKNLWSSL
;
A
#
# COMPACT_ATOMS: atom_id res chain seq x y z
N MET A 1 -43.68 -40.99 -25.81
CA MET A 1 -42.28 -40.61 -25.53
C MET A 1 -42.40 -39.35 -24.71
N ASP A 2 -42.52 -39.52 -23.40
CA ASP A 2 -42.58 -38.39 -22.48
C ASP A 2 -41.14 -37.94 -22.22
N PHE A 3 -40.78 -36.78 -22.77
CA PHE A 3 -39.57 -36.07 -22.38
C PHE A 3 -39.85 -35.45 -21.01
N ASN A 4 -39.53 -36.22 -19.98
CA ASN A 4 -39.46 -35.72 -18.62
C ASN A 4 -38.13 -34.98 -18.47
N ASP A 5 -38.03 -33.80 -19.09
CA ASP A 5 -36.97 -32.85 -18.79
C ASP A 5 -37.31 -32.26 -17.42
N SER A 6 -36.87 -32.94 -16.36
CA SER A 6 -36.76 -32.34 -15.05
C SER A 6 -35.73 -31.22 -15.16
N VAL A 7 -36.20 -30.01 -15.45
CA VAL A 7 -35.40 -28.80 -15.25
C VAL A 7 -35.10 -28.77 -13.77
N GLU A 8 -33.87 -29.13 -13.39
CA GLU A 8 -33.39 -28.92 -12.02
C GLU A 8 -33.61 -27.44 -11.71
N ALA A 9 -34.44 -27.18 -10.70
CA ALA A 9 -34.67 -25.83 -10.22
C ALA A 9 -33.30 -25.27 -9.78
N ILE A 10 -32.95 -24.08 -10.28
CA ILE A 10 -31.72 -23.42 -9.89
C ILE A 10 -31.79 -23.15 -8.39
N ASP A 11 -30.89 -23.78 -7.63
CA ASP A 11 -30.72 -23.50 -6.21
C ASP A 11 -29.88 -22.23 -6.04
N PHE A 12 -30.55 -21.08 -6.04
CA PHE A 12 -29.90 -19.78 -5.84
C PHE A 12 -29.21 -19.69 -4.48
N ASP A 13 -29.73 -20.36 -3.44
CA ASP A 13 -29.13 -20.33 -2.10
C ASP A 13 -27.80 -21.07 -2.08
N GLU A 14 -27.70 -22.21 -2.76
CA GLU A 14 -26.43 -22.91 -2.93
C GLU A 14 -25.40 -22.04 -3.69
N LEU A 15 -25.79 -21.43 -4.82
CA LEU A 15 -24.89 -20.59 -5.62
C LEU A 15 -24.41 -19.34 -4.88
N ILE A 16 -25.29 -18.69 -4.13
CA ILE A 16 -24.94 -17.54 -3.28
C ILE A 16 -23.98 -17.99 -2.17
N SER A 17 -24.27 -19.11 -1.50
CA SER A 17 -23.41 -19.65 -0.44
C SER A 17 -22.01 -20.00 -0.96
N GLN A 18 -21.91 -20.62 -2.15
CA GLN A 18 -20.62 -20.92 -2.78
C GLN A 18 -19.84 -19.64 -3.11
N SER A 19 -20.52 -18.62 -3.65
CA SER A 19 -19.87 -17.34 -4.00
C SER A 19 -19.38 -16.58 -2.77
N LEU A 20 -20.15 -16.61 -1.67
CA LEU A 20 -19.74 -16.05 -0.39
C LEU A 20 -18.50 -16.75 0.18
N MET A 21 -18.46 -18.08 0.16
CA MET A 21 -17.28 -18.84 0.59
C MET A 21 -16.02 -18.48 -0.22
N ILE A 22 -16.16 -18.30 -1.53
CA ILE A 22 -15.04 -17.87 -2.38
C ILE A 22 -14.62 -16.44 -2.01
N LYS A 23 -15.57 -15.52 -1.81
CA LYS A 23 -15.28 -14.15 -1.37
C LYS A 23 -14.46 -14.16 -0.08
N ASP A 24 -14.92 -14.87 0.94
CA ASP A 24 -14.26 -14.93 2.25
C ASP A 24 -12.83 -15.48 2.14
N ASN A 25 -12.62 -16.51 1.32
CA ASN A 25 -11.28 -17.05 1.06
C ASN A 25 -10.36 -16.05 0.31
N LEU A 26 -10.90 -15.22 -0.57
CA LEU A 26 -10.13 -14.16 -1.24
C LEU A 26 -9.71 -13.08 -0.23
N LEU A 27 -10.59 -12.69 0.70
CA LEU A 27 -10.26 -11.70 1.73
C LEU A 27 -9.14 -12.19 2.67
N ILE A 28 -9.13 -13.48 3.02
CA ILE A 28 -8.03 -14.10 3.79
C ILE A 28 -6.71 -13.99 3.03
N GLN A 29 -6.69 -14.32 1.74
CA GLN A 29 -5.49 -14.21 0.91
C GLN A 29 -5.01 -12.76 0.73
N MET A 30 -5.93 -11.79 0.73
CA MET A 30 -5.58 -10.36 0.72
C MET A 30 -4.88 -9.94 2.02
N GLU A 31 -5.34 -10.44 3.17
CA GLU A 31 -4.68 -10.22 4.45
C GLU A 31 -3.27 -10.84 4.46
N GLU A 32 -3.10 -12.04 3.90
CA GLU A 32 -1.78 -12.65 3.72
C GLU A 32 -0.85 -11.77 2.87
N CYS A 33 -1.35 -11.25 1.74
CA CYS A 33 -0.58 -10.31 0.91
C CYS A 33 -0.23 -9.02 1.67
N ARG A 34 -1.14 -8.51 2.51
CA ARG A 34 -0.88 -7.34 3.35
C ARG A 34 0.26 -7.60 4.35
N VAL A 35 0.25 -8.75 5.02
CA VAL A 35 1.31 -9.15 5.95
C VAL A 35 2.65 -9.33 5.22
N GLU A 36 2.64 -10.00 4.07
CA GLU A 36 3.82 -10.18 3.22
C GLU A 36 4.39 -8.83 2.77
N PHE A 37 3.53 -7.92 2.31
CA PHE A 37 3.91 -6.57 1.89
C PHE A 37 4.62 -5.80 3.01
N LYS A 38 4.11 -5.84 4.25
CA LYS A 38 4.76 -5.16 5.39
C LYS A 38 6.16 -5.70 5.65
N ASN A 39 6.33 -7.02 5.58
CA ASN A 39 7.63 -7.66 5.79
C ASN A 39 8.63 -7.27 4.69
N SER A 40 8.24 -7.35 3.41
CA SER A 40 9.12 -6.93 2.31
C SER A 40 9.37 -5.41 2.32
N SER A 41 8.42 -4.61 2.81
CA SER A 41 8.58 -3.16 2.99
C SER A 41 9.68 -2.86 4.00
N LYS A 42 9.75 -3.59 5.11
CA LYS A 42 10.80 -3.45 6.12
C LYS A 42 12.18 -3.61 5.51
N GLU A 43 12.40 -4.70 4.79
CA GLU A 43 13.70 -4.98 4.18
C GLU A 43 14.08 -3.91 3.14
N PHE A 44 13.10 -3.49 2.34
CA PHE A 44 13.26 -2.42 1.36
C PHE A 44 13.65 -1.10 2.02
N ILE A 45 12.96 -0.70 3.09
CA ILE A 45 13.23 0.55 3.82
C ILE A 45 14.61 0.52 4.47
N ILE A 46 14.98 -0.57 5.13
CA ILE A 46 16.30 -0.73 5.75
C ILE A 46 17.40 -0.62 4.70
N SER A 47 17.22 -1.25 3.55
CA SER A 47 18.15 -1.16 2.42
C SER A 47 18.26 0.26 1.91
N PHE A 48 17.12 0.93 1.70
CA PHE A 48 17.06 2.32 1.26
C PHE A 48 17.80 3.26 2.23
N PHE A 49 17.57 3.12 3.54
CA PHE A 49 18.23 3.95 4.54
C PHE A 49 19.75 3.80 4.53
N ASN A 50 20.25 2.57 4.52
CA ASN A 50 21.69 2.33 4.48
C ASN A 50 22.33 2.87 3.21
N GLN A 51 21.72 2.64 2.05
CA GLN A 51 22.28 3.08 0.77
C GLN A 51 22.25 4.59 0.62
N ASN A 52 21.12 5.23 0.93
CA ASN A 52 20.99 6.67 0.80
C ASN A 52 21.82 7.41 1.85
N ALA A 53 21.93 6.91 3.07
CA ALA A 53 22.80 7.51 4.06
C ALA A 53 24.26 7.53 3.61
N VAL A 54 24.78 6.39 3.13
CA VAL A 54 26.15 6.32 2.60
C VAL A 54 26.31 7.29 1.44
N LYS A 55 25.38 7.28 0.48
CA LYS A 55 25.43 8.18 -0.68
C LYS A 55 25.47 9.64 -0.26
N ILE A 56 24.56 10.09 0.61
CA ILE A 56 24.50 11.48 1.10
C ILE A 56 25.82 11.88 1.77
N ILE A 57 26.39 11.01 2.61
CA ILE A 57 27.66 11.26 3.29
C ILE A 57 28.82 11.36 2.31
N THR A 58 28.87 10.47 1.31
CA THR A 58 29.94 10.44 0.30
C THR A 58 29.82 11.55 -0.73
N ASP A 59 28.61 12.04 -1.00
CA ASP A 59 28.37 13.17 -1.90
C ASP A 59 28.75 14.51 -1.22
N ASN A 60 28.84 14.54 0.11
CA ASN A 60 29.19 15.72 0.92
C ASN A 60 30.53 15.55 1.65
N ILE A 61 31.61 15.27 0.91
CA ILE A 61 32.95 14.94 1.45
C ILE A 61 33.50 16.04 2.38
N GLU A 62 33.37 17.31 2.00
CA GLU A 62 33.90 18.42 2.80
C GLU A 62 33.23 18.48 4.17
N LEU A 63 31.90 18.36 4.23
CA LEU A 63 31.17 18.29 5.48
C LEU A 63 31.60 17.07 6.29
N SER A 64 31.65 15.89 5.67
CA SER A 64 32.07 14.64 6.32
C SER A 64 33.47 14.72 6.92
N ASN A 65 34.41 15.42 6.27
CA ASN A 65 35.74 15.68 6.83
C ASN A 65 35.69 16.66 8.01
N ASN A 66 34.82 17.67 7.95
CA ASN A 66 34.66 18.67 9.01
C ASN A 66 34.01 18.11 10.28
N VAL A 67 32.96 17.28 10.17
CA VAL A 67 32.38 16.60 11.34
C VAL A 67 33.30 15.52 11.90
N GLY A 68 34.13 14.90 11.05
CA GLY A 68 35.12 13.91 11.46
C GLY A 68 34.50 12.61 11.99
N SER A 69 35.36 11.73 12.54
CA SER A 69 34.95 10.38 12.92
C SER A 69 33.90 10.34 14.03
N GLU A 70 33.93 11.28 14.98
CA GLU A 70 32.99 11.31 16.09
C GLU A 70 31.58 11.69 15.61
N GLY A 71 31.47 12.75 14.79
CA GLY A 71 30.19 13.14 14.20
C GLY A 71 29.61 12.08 13.28
N LEU A 72 30.44 11.43 12.46
CA LEU A 72 30.00 10.30 11.61
C LEU A 72 29.53 9.10 12.44
N GLN A 73 30.14 8.85 13.60
CA GLN A 73 29.71 7.77 14.50
C GLN A 73 28.36 8.09 15.14
N LEU A 74 28.13 9.34 15.55
CA LEU A 74 26.82 9.79 16.06
C LEU A 74 25.73 9.65 15.00
N LEU A 75 25.98 10.14 13.78
CA LEU A 75 25.05 10.00 12.65
C LEU A 75 24.73 8.53 12.36
N LYS A 76 25.74 7.65 12.35
CA LYS A 76 25.55 6.21 12.17
C LYS A 76 24.68 5.61 13.28
N ASN A 77 24.86 6.04 14.53
CA ASN A 77 24.05 5.58 15.65
C ASN A 77 22.59 6.02 15.50
N ASP A 78 22.34 7.26 15.08
CA ASP A 78 20.98 7.77 14.87
C ASP A 78 20.25 7.01 13.75
N ILE A 79 20.92 6.75 12.63
CA ILE A 79 20.38 5.93 11.54
C ILE A 79 20.13 4.49 12.01
N THR A 80 21.04 3.92 12.80
CA THR A 80 20.88 2.57 13.36
C THR A 80 19.68 2.51 14.30
N ASN A 81 19.48 3.54 15.12
CA ASN A 81 18.32 3.67 16.00
C ASN A 81 17.04 3.80 15.19
N LEU A 82 17.02 4.58 14.11
CA LEU A 82 15.88 4.66 13.20
C LEU A 82 15.53 3.30 12.60
N ILE A 83 16.53 2.57 12.09
CA ILE A 83 16.38 1.22 11.54
C ILE A 83 15.84 0.23 12.59
N ASN A 84 16.40 0.25 13.80
CA ASN A 84 15.98 -0.65 14.88
C ASN A 84 14.54 -0.39 15.37
N ASN A 85 14.00 0.81 15.12
CA ASN A 85 12.65 1.20 15.49
C ASN A 85 11.70 1.26 14.28
N ILE A 86 12.04 0.62 13.16
CA ILE A 86 11.23 0.72 11.93
C ILE A 86 9.91 -0.07 12.01
N ASP A 87 9.87 -1.15 12.81
CA ASP A 87 8.68 -2.00 12.95
C ASP A 87 7.43 -1.21 13.38
N PRO A 88 7.44 -0.44 14.50
CA PRO A 88 6.27 0.34 14.88
C PRO A 88 5.89 1.41 13.84
N VAL A 89 6.86 1.93 13.07
CA VAL A 89 6.59 2.88 11.98
C VAL A 89 5.83 2.20 10.85
N ILE A 90 6.28 1.02 10.41
CA ILE A 90 5.63 0.22 9.37
C ILE A 90 4.23 -0.18 9.81
N GLU A 91 4.06 -0.62 11.05
CA GLU A 91 2.74 -0.95 11.59
C GLU A 91 1.82 0.28 11.63
N ASN A 92 2.31 1.44 12.05
CA ASN A 92 1.51 2.67 12.05
C ASN A 92 1.11 3.10 10.63
N LYS A 93 2.04 3.02 9.69
CA LYS A 93 1.89 3.53 8.32
C LYS A 93 1.06 2.59 7.44
N PHE A 94 1.23 1.28 7.58
CA PHE A 94 0.60 0.29 6.72
C PHE A 94 -0.53 -0.51 7.38
N ASN A 95 -0.90 -0.28 8.65
CA ASN A 95 -2.15 -0.84 9.20
C ASN A 95 -3.36 0.09 9.06
N VAL A 96 -3.22 1.21 8.35
CA VAL A 96 -4.36 2.11 8.09
C VAL A 96 -5.37 1.37 7.21
N SER A 97 -6.58 1.21 7.71
CA SER A 97 -7.67 0.45 7.07
C SER A 97 -7.99 0.97 5.66
N ALA A 98 -7.99 2.30 5.49
CA ALA A 98 -8.22 2.94 4.20
C ALA A 98 -7.20 2.58 3.10
N LEU A 99 -6.02 2.05 3.44
CA LEU A 99 -5.02 1.60 2.46
C LEU A 99 -5.31 0.21 1.90
N TRP A 100 -6.26 -0.52 2.48
CA TRP A 100 -6.52 -1.91 2.13
C TRP A 100 -7.99 -2.13 1.88
N TRP A 101 -8.32 -2.33 0.61
CA TRP A 101 -9.70 -2.55 0.18
C TRP A 101 -10.45 -3.58 1.04
N HIS A 102 -9.87 -4.74 1.36
CA HIS A 102 -10.58 -5.79 2.10
C HIS A 102 -10.99 -5.43 3.54
N LEU A 103 -10.46 -4.33 4.10
CA LEU A 103 -10.80 -3.89 5.45
C LEU A 103 -12.00 -2.94 5.50
N GLU A 104 -12.25 -2.19 4.42
CA GLU A 104 -13.34 -1.17 4.36
C GLU A 104 -14.17 -1.23 3.07
N GLU A 105 -13.85 -2.14 2.15
CA GLU A 105 -14.39 -2.25 0.79
C GLU A 105 -14.46 -0.89 0.05
N ASN A 106 -13.44 -0.05 0.24
CA ASN A 106 -13.42 1.33 -0.27
C ASN A 106 -13.40 1.46 -1.81
N ASP A 107 -13.66 2.66 -2.32
CA ASP A 107 -13.74 2.92 -3.78
C ASP A 107 -12.36 3.04 -4.48
N TYR A 108 -11.25 2.79 -3.77
CA TYR A 108 -9.94 2.92 -4.39
C TYR A 108 -9.74 1.89 -5.50
N SER A 109 -9.22 2.38 -6.62
CA SER A 109 -8.76 1.57 -7.73
C SER A 109 -7.26 1.36 -7.56
N TYR A 110 -6.84 0.10 -7.41
CA TYR A 110 -5.43 -0.26 -7.25
C TYR A 110 -4.91 -0.67 -8.63
N PHE A 111 -4.46 0.29 -9.42
CA PHE A 111 -3.82 0.01 -10.71
C PHE A 111 -2.49 0.73 -10.81
N ALA A 112 -1.43 -0.07 -10.86
CA ALA A 112 -0.15 0.29 -11.47
C ALA A 112 0.69 -0.99 -11.61
N GLU A 113 1.08 -1.35 -12.83
CA GLU A 113 1.93 -2.53 -13.09
C GLU A 113 3.41 -2.25 -12.79
N THR A 114 3.81 -0.98 -12.82
CA THR A 114 5.22 -0.56 -12.76
C THR A 114 5.56 0.28 -11.53
N SER A 115 4.57 0.66 -10.73
CA SER A 115 4.74 1.46 -9.51
C SER A 115 3.76 1.01 -8.44
N LEU A 116 3.98 1.44 -7.20
CA LEU A 116 2.96 1.27 -6.16
C LEU A 116 1.77 2.21 -6.40
N PRO A 117 0.56 1.84 -5.97
CA PRO A 117 -0.56 2.75 -5.85
C PRO A 117 -0.18 3.98 -5.03
N TYR A 118 -0.67 5.15 -5.43
CA TYR A 118 -0.30 6.44 -4.82
C TYR A 118 -0.42 6.46 -3.30
N HIS A 119 -1.48 5.87 -2.73
CA HIS A 119 -1.69 5.86 -1.28
C HIS A 119 -0.64 5.02 -0.54
N LEU A 120 -0.08 3.96 -1.14
CA LEU A 120 1.02 3.18 -0.58
C LEU A 120 2.37 3.88 -0.80
N ASP A 121 2.60 4.44 -1.99
CA ASP A 121 3.81 5.23 -2.32
C ASP A 121 3.96 6.42 -1.35
N LYS A 122 2.87 7.12 -1.06
CA LYS A 122 2.80 8.21 -0.09
C LYS A 122 3.36 7.80 1.28
N GLU A 123 2.99 6.63 1.79
CA GLU A 123 3.48 6.17 3.09
C GLU A 123 4.98 5.86 3.07
N PHE A 124 5.49 5.27 1.99
CA PHE A 124 6.95 5.12 1.82
C PHE A 124 7.67 6.47 1.83
N ARG A 125 7.12 7.48 1.17
CA ARG A 125 7.74 8.81 1.12
C ARG A 125 7.82 9.48 2.48
N TYR A 126 6.82 9.30 3.34
CA TYR A 126 6.88 9.75 4.74
C TYR A 126 7.95 8.99 5.52
N ILE A 127 8.00 7.65 5.39
CA ILE A 127 8.99 6.84 6.09
C ILE A 127 10.40 7.23 5.65
N PHE A 128 10.61 7.40 4.35
CA PHE A 128 11.87 7.87 3.80
C PHE A 128 12.22 9.24 4.34
N GLY A 129 11.24 10.16 4.41
CA GLY A 129 11.28 11.46 5.09
C GLY A 129 12.06 11.47 6.41
N MET A 130 11.87 10.45 7.25
CA MET A 130 12.53 10.33 8.55
C MET A 130 14.06 10.29 8.46
N LEU A 131 14.63 9.71 7.40
CA LEU A 131 16.08 9.79 7.17
C LEU A 131 16.52 11.22 6.85
N GLY A 132 15.70 11.94 6.08
CA GLY A 132 15.95 13.33 5.73
C GLY A 132 16.02 14.23 6.95
N GLU A 133 15.14 14.01 7.93
CA GLU A 133 15.18 14.73 9.20
C GLU A 133 16.52 14.56 9.92
N ILE A 134 17.00 13.32 10.04
CA ILE A 134 18.31 13.02 10.65
C ILE A 134 19.43 13.71 9.86
N MET A 135 19.46 13.56 8.54
CA MET A 135 20.49 14.14 7.68
C MET A 135 20.49 15.67 7.72
N SER A 136 19.30 16.28 7.74
CA SER A 136 19.13 17.73 7.83
C SER A 136 19.64 18.28 9.16
N SER A 137 19.37 17.58 10.27
CA SER A 137 19.86 17.99 11.60
C SER A 137 21.39 18.10 11.68
N GLN A 138 22.10 17.34 10.85
CA GLN A 138 23.56 17.33 10.75
C GLN A 138 24.09 18.19 9.59
N GLY A 139 23.20 18.92 8.89
CA GLY A 139 23.56 19.81 7.79
C GLY A 139 23.89 19.13 6.46
N TYR A 140 23.67 17.82 6.33
CA TYR A 140 23.95 17.07 5.11
C TYR A 140 22.97 17.36 3.98
N ILE A 141 21.75 17.77 4.32
CA ILE A 141 20.72 18.15 3.36
C ILE A 141 19.97 19.38 3.88
N VAL A 142 19.29 20.07 2.96
CA VAL A 142 18.37 21.15 3.28
C VAL A 142 16.96 20.69 2.95
N THR A 143 16.08 20.67 3.94
CA THR A 143 14.64 20.51 3.72
C THR A 143 14.03 21.87 3.41
N LYS A 144 13.02 21.90 2.53
CA LYS A 144 12.25 23.10 2.23
C LYS A 144 10.75 22.79 2.39
N PRO A 145 9.97 23.74 2.92
CA PRO A 145 8.52 23.66 2.86
C PRO A 145 8.04 23.48 1.42
N THR A 146 7.10 22.58 1.21
CA THR A 146 6.43 22.38 -0.09
C THR A 146 4.93 22.32 0.10
N THR A 147 4.21 22.91 -0.85
CA THR A 147 2.76 22.75 -1.01
C THR A 147 2.44 21.86 -2.21
N MET A 148 3.45 21.29 -2.86
CA MET A 148 3.23 20.44 -4.03
C MET A 148 2.62 19.12 -3.60
N PRO A 149 1.64 18.59 -4.37
CA PRO A 149 1.14 17.26 -4.13
C PRO A 149 2.28 16.24 -4.30
N ILE A 150 2.28 15.22 -3.43
CA ILE A 150 3.21 14.10 -3.52
C ILE A 150 3.08 13.45 -4.91
N GLY A 151 4.21 13.15 -5.57
CA GLY A 151 4.24 12.49 -6.88
C GLY A 151 4.31 13.42 -8.10
N TYR A 152 4.42 14.74 -7.93
CA TYR A 152 4.71 15.68 -9.02
C TYR A 152 6.22 16.00 -9.07
N ASN A 153 6.81 15.97 -10.27
CA ASN A 153 8.19 16.39 -10.48
C ASN A 153 8.35 17.86 -10.10
N THR A 154 9.29 18.12 -9.20
CA THR A 154 9.72 19.47 -8.86
C THR A 154 10.57 20.03 -10.01
N GLU A 155 10.35 21.30 -10.37
CA GLU A 155 11.24 22.03 -11.31
C GLU A 155 12.62 22.31 -10.70
N ASP A 156 12.74 22.16 -9.39
CA ASP A 156 13.97 22.26 -8.60
C ASP A 156 14.38 20.88 -8.07
N ASP A 157 15.67 20.58 -7.93
CA ASP A 157 16.25 19.33 -7.39
C ASP A 157 15.92 19.05 -5.90
N ILE A 158 14.67 19.26 -5.46
CA ILE A 158 14.22 19.06 -4.08
C ILE A 158 13.90 17.59 -3.86
N VAL A 159 14.87 16.85 -3.35
CA VAL A 159 14.73 15.44 -2.99
C VAL A 159 14.04 15.26 -1.62
N TRP A 160 14.22 16.24 -0.73
CA TRP A 160 13.74 16.22 0.65
C TRP A 160 12.96 17.49 0.96
N ALA A 161 11.74 17.35 1.46
CA ALA A 161 10.86 18.48 1.72
C ALA A 161 10.11 18.32 3.04
N GLU A 162 9.48 19.41 3.47
CA GLU A 162 8.53 19.45 4.58
C GLU A 162 7.15 19.68 3.98
N LEU A 163 6.21 18.76 4.23
CA LEU A 163 4.82 18.88 3.79
C LEU A 163 3.94 19.22 4.97
N GLU A 164 3.01 20.14 4.78
CA GLU A 164 1.97 20.44 5.76
C GLU A 164 0.95 19.27 5.79
N ASP A 165 0.89 18.56 6.90
CA ASP A 165 -0.08 17.50 7.18
C ASP A 165 -0.89 17.87 8.43
N GLY A 166 -2.05 18.47 8.19
CA GLY A 166 -2.89 19.05 9.25
C GLY A 166 -2.24 20.30 9.86
N LEU A 167 -1.76 20.19 11.10
CA LEU A 167 -1.09 21.27 11.84
C LEU A 167 0.42 21.06 11.98
N LEU A 168 0.98 20.02 11.36
CA LEU A 168 2.37 19.63 11.50
C LEU A 168 3.08 19.69 10.14
N TRP A 169 4.34 20.12 10.16
CA TRP A 169 5.24 19.97 9.04
C TRP A 169 5.98 18.65 9.20
N VAL A 170 5.81 17.76 8.22
CA VAL A 170 6.38 16.41 8.25
C VAL A 170 7.39 16.25 7.13
N PRO A 171 8.56 15.65 7.42
CA PRO A 171 9.57 15.42 6.39
C PRO A 171 9.09 14.36 5.40
N ILE A 172 9.33 14.59 4.11
CA ILE A 172 8.98 13.70 3.02
C ILE A 172 10.12 13.56 2.01
N TYR A 173 10.19 12.39 1.38
CA TYR A 173 11.07 12.12 0.26
C TYR A 173 10.32 12.28 -1.08
N LEU A 174 10.78 13.22 -1.92
CA LEU A 174 10.21 13.51 -3.23
C LEU A 174 10.97 12.87 -4.40
N GLY A 175 12.17 12.34 -4.14
CA GLY A 175 12.96 11.68 -5.18
C GLY A 175 12.26 10.47 -5.80
N GLU A 176 12.79 10.02 -6.94
CA GLU A 176 12.37 8.77 -7.57
C GLU A 176 12.63 7.58 -6.62
N ILE A 177 11.65 6.67 -6.52
CA ILE A 177 11.75 5.44 -5.73
C ILE A 177 11.70 4.27 -6.70
N GLN A 178 12.79 3.52 -6.76
CA GLN A 178 12.85 2.27 -7.51
C GLN A 178 12.43 1.11 -6.59
N TYR A 179 11.13 0.80 -6.60
CA TYR A 179 10.59 -0.32 -5.82
C TYR A 179 11.20 -1.65 -6.26
N ASN A 180 11.48 -2.52 -5.29
CA ASN A 180 11.93 -3.87 -5.61
C ASN A 180 10.81 -4.68 -6.29
N LYS A 181 11.21 -5.68 -7.09
CA LYS A 181 10.25 -6.52 -7.83
C LYS A 181 9.31 -7.30 -6.92
N GLU A 182 9.76 -7.61 -5.71
CA GLU A 182 8.99 -8.36 -4.73
C GLU A 182 7.77 -7.56 -4.25
N LEU A 183 7.94 -6.31 -3.81
CA LEU A 183 6.84 -5.41 -3.44
C LEU A 183 5.83 -5.23 -4.57
N LEU A 184 6.33 -5.00 -5.79
CA LEU A 184 5.46 -4.87 -6.96
C LEU A 184 4.69 -6.16 -7.25
N SER A 185 5.33 -7.33 -7.08
CA SER A 185 4.66 -8.63 -7.27
C SER A 185 3.58 -8.92 -6.23
N ILE A 186 3.81 -8.54 -4.96
CA ILE A 186 2.83 -8.69 -3.88
C ILE A 186 1.61 -7.83 -4.16
N ILE A 187 1.81 -6.57 -4.57
CA ILE A 187 0.69 -5.69 -4.92
C ILE A 187 -0.02 -6.15 -6.19
N SER A 188 0.70 -6.65 -7.19
CA SER A 188 0.07 -7.25 -8.38
C SER A 188 -0.83 -8.44 -8.00
N LYS A 189 -0.38 -9.30 -7.09
CA LYS A 189 -1.16 -10.42 -6.56
C LYS A 189 -2.38 -9.91 -5.78
N TYR A 190 -2.19 -8.93 -4.90
CA TYR A 190 -3.29 -8.28 -4.16
C TYR A 190 -4.36 -7.72 -5.12
N ASN A 191 -3.94 -7.06 -6.20
CA ASN A 191 -4.86 -6.50 -7.20
C ASN A 191 -5.64 -7.58 -7.94
N SER A 192 -5.00 -8.70 -8.28
CA SER A 192 -5.70 -9.83 -8.91
C SER A 192 -6.77 -10.42 -7.98
N LEU A 193 -6.47 -10.57 -6.69
CA LEU A 193 -7.44 -10.99 -5.69
C LEU A 193 -8.59 -9.97 -5.57
N LEU A 194 -8.27 -8.67 -5.64
CA LEU A 194 -9.23 -7.57 -5.51
C LEU A 194 -10.28 -7.62 -6.64
N GLU A 195 -9.81 -7.75 -7.88
CA GLU A 195 -10.68 -7.84 -9.04
C GLU A 195 -11.56 -9.09 -8.96
N GLU A 196 -11.02 -10.23 -8.49
CA GLU A 196 -11.83 -11.42 -8.29
C GLU A 196 -12.89 -11.22 -7.20
N ALA A 197 -12.54 -10.62 -6.06
CA ALA A 197 -13.48 -10.36 -4.97
C ALA A 197 -14.62 -9.42 -5.40
N LYS A 198 -14.30 -8.34 -6.12
CA LYS A 198 -15.30 -7.43 -6.71
C LYS A 198 -16.23 -8.15 -7.70
N SER A 199 -15.68 -9.06 -8.50
CA SER A 199 -16.45 -9.91 -9.40
C SER A 199 -17.42 -10.83 -8.62
N ARG A 200 -16.97 -11.44 -7.51
CA ARG A 200 -17.84 -12.25 -6.64
C ARG A 200 -18.95 -11.45 -5.99
N ILE A 201 -18.68 -10.23 -5.52
CA ILE A 201 -19.71 -9.33 -4.98
C ILE A 201 -20.78 -9.05 -6.04
N THR A 202 -20.36 -8.69 -7.26
CA THR A 202 -21.27 -8.43 -8.38
C THR A 202 -22.12 -9.66 -8.71
N GLU A 203 -21.53 -10.85 -8.68
CA GLU A 203 -22.24 -12.11 -8.91
C GLU A 203 -23.25 -12.43 -7.81
N ILE A 204 -22.91 -12.20 -6.54
CA ILE A 204 -23.82 -12.36 -5.40
C ILE A 204 -25.03 -11.44 -5.56
N ASP A 205 -24.81 -10.16 -5.87
CA ASP A 205 -25.89 -9.19 -6.09
C ASP A 205 -26.79 -9.61 -7.26
N ARG A 206 -26.19 -10.10 -8.34
CA ARG A 206 -26.93 -10.63 -9.50
C ARG A 206 -27.78 -11.85 -9.11
N LEU A 207 -27.22 -12.79 -8.35
CA LEU A 207 -27.94 -14.00 -7.91
C LEU A 207 -29.11 -13.66 -6.97
N HIS A 208 -28.94 -12.70 -6.06
CA HIS A 208 -30.04 -12.20 -5.22
C HIS A 208 -31.18 -11.62 -6.07
N LEU A 209 -30.84 -10.77 -7.05
CA LEU A 209 -31.85 -10.18 -7.93
C LEU A 209 -32.59 -11.24 -8.78
N GLU A 210 -31.89 -12.24 -9.30
CA GLU A 210 -32.52 -13.32 -10.05
C GLU A 210 -33.40 -14.22 -9.17
N LYS A 211 -32.98 -14.48 -7.92
CA LYS A 211 -33.80 -15.18 -6.92
C LYS A 211 -35.12 -14.45 -6.67
N GLU A 212 -35.06 -13.14 -6.41
CA GLU A 212 -36.24 -12.31 -6.19
C GLU A 212 -37.19 -12.31 -7.40
N LYS A 213 -36.65 -12.23 -8.62
CA LYS A 213 -37.46 -12.31 -9.86
C LYS A 213 -38.18 -13.65 -9.99
N GLU A 214 -37.50 -14.76 -9.71
CA GLU A 214 -38.09 -16.09 -9.79
C GLU A 214 -39.15 -16.31 -8.71
N GLU A 215 -38.92 -15.82 -7.49
CA GLU A 215 -39.92 -15.83 -6.41
C GLU A 215 -41.19 -15.05 -6.79
N ILE A 216 -41.06 -13.86 -7.37
CA ILE A 216 -42.20 -13.05 -7.85
C ILE A 216 -42.95 -13.78 -8.97
N LYS A 217 -42.22 -14.39 -9.92
CA LYS A 217 -42.81 -15.15 -11.03
C LYS A 217 -43.57 -16.38 -10.54
N ASN A 218 -43.02 -17.11 -9.56
CA ASN A 218 -43.66 -18.25 -8.93
C ASN A 218 -44.93 -17.84 -8.17
N LEU A 219 -44.86 -16.73 -7.41
CA LEU A 219 -46.02 -16.16 -6.72
C LEU A 219 -47.12 -15.79 -7.72
N TRP A 220 -46.80 -15.04 -8.78
CA TRP A 220 -47.75 -14.67 -9.82
C TRP A 220 -48.40 -15.88 -10.48
N SER A 221 -47.62 -16.92 -10.76
CA SER A 221 -48.11 -18.15 -11.39
C SER A 221 -49.00 -19.00 -10.46
N SER A 222 -48.97 -18.74 -9.15
CA SER A 222 -49.76 -19.44 -8.13
C SER A 222 -51.09 -18.77 -7.79
N LEU A 223 -51.34 -17.55 -8.29
CA LEU A 223 -52.59 -16.80 -8.14
C LEU A 223 -53.63 -17.20 -9.20
#